data_AF-A0A5K1BC29-F1
#
_entry.id   AF-A0A5K1BC29-F1
#
_cell.length_a   1.000
_cell.length_b   1.000
_cell.length_c   1.000
_cell.angle_alpha   90.00
_cell.angle_beta   90.00
_cell.angle_gamma   90.00
#
_symmetry.space_group_name_H-M   'P 1'
#
loop_
_entity.id
_entity.type
_entity.pdbx_description
1 polymer ?
#
loop_
_entity_poly.entity_id
_entity_poly.type
_entity_poly.pdbx_seq_one_letter_code
_entity_poly.pdbx_strand_id
1 'polypeptide(L)' 'VVDFGEGGPVRCSRCNGYINPFMKFIDHGKHFICNLC' A
#
# COMPACT_ATOMS: atom_id res chain seq x y z
N VAL A 1 1.50 -4.84 16.70
CA VAL A 1 2.55 -5.04 15.68
C VAL A 1 1.88 -5.64 14.44
N VAL A 2 2.26 -5.20 13.24
CA VAL A 2 1.74 -5.77 11.98
C VAL A 2 2.84 -6.62 11.36
N ASP A 3 2.54 -7.88 11.09
CA ASP A 3 3.45 -8.81 10.41
C ASP A 3 3.09 -8.85 8.92
N PHE A 4 4.08 -8.63 8.07
CA PHE A 4 3.93 -8.63 6.61
C PHE A 4 4.62 -9.84 5.95
N GLY A 5 5.15 -10.78 6.75
CA GLY A 5 5.93 -11.91 6.26
C GLY A 5 7.21 -11.49 5.54
N GLU A 6 7.76 -12.41 4.74
CA GLU A 6 9.05 -12.23 4.05
C GLU A 6 9.06 -11.09 3.02
N GLY A 7 7.90 -10.74 2.46
CA GLY A 7 7.77 -9.64 1.50
C GLY A 7 7.90 -8.25 2.13
N GLY A 8 7.81 -8.17 3.46
CA GLY A 8 7.87 -6.92 4.18
C GLY A 8 6.67 -6.00 3.91
N PRO A 9 6.67 -4.80 4.52
CA PRO A 9 5.54 -3.89 4.46
C PRO A 9 5.28 -3.36 3.06
N VAL A 10 4.01 -3.37 2.65
CA VAL A 10 3.57 -2.85 1.35
C VAL A 10 3.82 -1.34 1.28
N ARG A 11 4.43 -0.88 0.18
CA ARG A 11 4.78 0.52 -0.05
C ARG A 11 4.33 0.97 -1.45
N CYS A 12 4.08 2.26 -1.59
CA CYS A 12 3.88 2.88 -2.90
C CYS A 12 5.17 2.79 -3.72
N SER A 13 5.06 2.35 -4.97
CA SER A 13 6.19 2.22 -5.90
C SER A 13 6.85 3.55 -6.29
N ARG A 14 6.17 4.69 -6.11
CA ARG A 14 6.67 6.02 -6.46
C ARG A 14 7.35 6.72 -5.27
N CYS A 15 6.62 6.91 -4.17
CA CYS A 15 7.11 7.69 -3.03
C CYS A 15 7.67 6.85 -1.88
N ASN A 16 7.60 5.50 -1.96
CA ASN A 16 7.96 4.56 -0.89
C ASN A 16 7.18 4.71 0.42
N GLY A 17 6.07 5.47 0.43
CA GLY A 17 5.17 5.58 1.58
C GLY A 17 4.48 4.25 1.88
N TYR A 18 4.34 3.92 3.16
CA TYR A 18 3.67 2.70 3.62
C TYR A 18 2.18 2.69 3.28
N ILE A 19 1.63 1.48 3.08
CA ILE A 19 0.19 1.27 2.97
C ILE A 19 -0.54 1.81 4.21
N ASN A 20 -1.66 2.49 3.98
CA ASN A 20 -2.45 3.10 5.03
C ASN A 20 -3.95 3.13 4.65
N PRO A 21 -4.88 3.34 5.61
CA PRO A 21 -6.32 3.29 5.37
C PRO A 21 -6.86 4.35 4.40
N PHE A 22 -6.10 5.40 4.08
CA PHE A 22 -6.53 6.48 3.20
C PHE A 22 -6.18 6.23 1.73
N MET A 23 -5.48 5.14 1.42
CA MET A 23 -5.27 4.69 0.04
C MET A 23 -6.58 4.19 -0.58
N LYS A 24 -6.77 4.41 -1.88
CA LYS A 24 -7.96 3.96 -2.60
C LYS A 24 -7.69 2.63 -3.30
N PHE A 25 -8.37 1.57 -2.89
CA PHE A 25 -8.35 0.29 -3.60
C PHE A 25 -9.19 0.37 -4.88
N ILE A 26 -8.67 -0.21 -5.97
CA ILE A 26 -9.30 -0.29 -7.29
C ILE A 26 -9.14 -1.71 -7.85
N ASP A 27 -9.74 -2.01 -9.00
CA ASP A 27 -9.62 -3.31 -9.67
C ASP A 27 -9.96 -4.49 -8.72
N HIS A 28 -11.11 -4.41 -8.06
CA HIS A 28 -11.57 -5.37 -7.05
C HIS A 28 -10.54 -5.65 -5.93
N GLY A 29 -9.72 -4.66 -5.59
CA GLY A 29 -8.72 -4.75 -4.52
C GLY A 29 -7.36 -5.29 -4.96
N LYS A 30 -7.15 -5.56 -6.26
CA LYS A 30 -5.85 -6.00 -6.79
C LYS A 30 -4.83 -4.86 -6.85
N HIS A 31 -5.30 -3.63 -6.97
CA HIS A 31 -4.47 -2.44 -7.09
C HIS A 31 -4.91 -1.36 -6.10
N PHE A 32 -4.01 -0.43 -5.79
CA PHE A 32 -4.30 0.72 -4.95
C PHE A 32 -3.70 2.00 -5.55
N ILE A 33 -4.37 3.13 -5.30
CA ILE A 33 -3.88 4.48 -5.61
C ILE A 33 -3.38 5.10 -4.30
N CYS A 34 -2.14 5.58 -4.31
CA CYS A 34 -1.53 6.27 -3.17
C CYS A 34 -2.24 7.59 -2.89
N ASN A 35 -2.46 7.91 -1.61
CA ASN A 35 -3.03 9.19 -1.19
C ASN A 35 -1.97 10.29 -0.96
N LEU A 36 -0.68 9.97 -1.15
CA LEU A 36 0.43 10.90 -0.92
C LEU A 36 1.05 11.44 -2.22
N CYS A 37 1.03 10.68 -3.32
CA CYS A 37 1.69 11.03 -4.59
C CYS A 37 0.98 10.48 -5.82
#